data_AF-A0A2M7KBE0-F1
#
_entry.id   AF-A0A2M7KBE0-F1
#
_cell.length_a   1.000
_cell.length_b   1.000
_cell.length_c   1.000
_cell.angle_alpha   90.00
_cell.angle_beta   90.00
_cell.angle_gamma   90.00
#
_symmetry.space_group_name_H-M   'P 1'
#
loop_
_entity.id
_entity.type
_entity.pdbx_description
1 polymer ?
#
loop_
_entity_poly.entity_id
_entity_poly.type
_entity_poly.pdbx_seq_one_letter_code
_entity_poly.pdbx_strand_id
1 'polypeptide(L)'
;MSFDRIQEKSKNYEINQIIFSYQKKNFYIKKGVEELIFGSENFERSLKLTDDIDEITFNSILGGDILEHTFSKWIKDSLERNDEKYKTLKKDCSIKAGENLKEFILNNLNLNSEKILELLQIYDQPYYYGKSFGAMHLYKVQSNNECKIKLKDIEIRVPQSQLNVYFTFEISNKNDTNAIIFRVECRYSHGQFKGIPEAKLYYTDNVNYLKNLYTVIN
;
A
#
# COMPACT_ATOMS: atom_id res chain seq x y z
N MET A 1 -0.88 -21.62 -7.73
CA MET A 1 -0.95 -21.04 -9.09
C MET A 1 0.41 -20.56 -9.63
N SER A 2 1.12 -19.62 -8.99
CA SER A 2 2.42 -19.16 -9.52
C SER A 2 3.54 -20.20 -9.40
N PHE A 3 3.54 -20.99 -8.31
CA PHE A 3 4.52 -22.06 -8.12
C PHE A 3 4.29 -23.21 -9.12
N ASP A 4 3.05 -23.67 -9.26
CA ASP A 4 2.67 -24.70 -10.25
C ASP A 4 3.12 -24.34 -11.67
N ARG A 5 3.07 -23.05 -12.03
CA ARG A 5 3.53 -22.57 -13.34
C ARG A 5 5.04 -22.64 -13.53
N ILE A 6 5.84 -22.35 -12.50
CA ILE A 6 7.29 -22.54 -12.62
C ILE A 6 7.64 -24.02 -12.62
N GLN A 7 6.91 -24.85 -11.87
CA GLN A 7 7.04 -26.30 -11.91
C GLN A 7 6.74 -26.84 -13.31
N GLU A 8 5.63 -26.43 -13.92
CA GLU A 8 5.27 -26.80 -15.29
C GLU A 8 6.34 -26.36 -16.29
N LYS A 9 6.76 -25.09 -16.22
CA LYS A 9 7.83 -24.55 -17.08
C LYS A 9 9.13 -25.33 -16.95
N SER A 10 9.47 -25.79 -15.73
CA SER A 10 10.70 -26.53 -15.45
C SER A 10 10.79 -27.89 -16.15
N LYS A 11 9.66 -28.46 -16.59
CA LYS A 11 9.64 -29.74 -17.34
C LYS A 11 10.33 -29.65 -18.70
N ASN A 12 10.49 -28.44 -19.24
CA ASN A 12 11.15 -28.19 -20.52
C ASN A 12 12.66 -27.93 -20.38
N TYR A 13 13.23 -28.13 -19.19
CA TYR A 13 14.63 -27.84 -18.87
C TYR A 13 15.33 -29.12 -18.42
N GLU A 14 16.59 -29.26 -18.85
CA GLU A 14 17.47 -30.34 -18.41
C GLU A 14 17.89 -30.15 -16.94
N ILE A 15 18.32 -31.24 -16.30
CA ILE A 15 18.85 -31.19 -14.94
C ILE A 15 20.03 -30.21 -14.88
N ASN A 16 20.06 -29.38 -13.83
CA ASN A 16 20.98 -28.27 -13.59
C ASN A 16 20.87 -27.08 -14.55
N GLN A 17 19.94 -27.10 -15.51
CA GLN A 17 19.74 -25.96 -16.39
C GLN A 17 19.05 -24.80 -15.65
N ILE A 18 19.56 -23.59 -15.86
CA ILE A 18 18.97 -22.37 -15.30
C ILE A 18 17.66 -22.06 -16.02
N ILE A 19 16.57 -22.03 -15.26
CA ILE A 19 15.22 -21.66 -15.69
C ILE A 19 15.08 -20.14 -15.71
N PHE A 20 15.68 -19.47 -14.72
CA PHE A 20 15.63 -18.02 -14.54
C PHE A 20 16.90 -17.51 -13.88
N SER A 21 17.37 -16.33 -14.31
CA SER A 21 18.50 -15.64 -13.70
C SER A 21 18.19 -14.16 -13.49
N TYR A 22 18.47 -13.67 -12.29
CA TYR A 22 18.50 -12.25 -11.96
C TYR A 22 19.94 -11.75 -11.88
N GLN A 23 20.49 -11.39 -13.05
CA GLN A 23 21.90 -11.05 -13.23
C GLN A 23 22.41 -9.93 -12.32
N LYS A 24 21.58 -8.95 -11.97
CA LYS A 24 22.01 -7.81 -11.14
C LYS A 24 22.52 -8.24 -9.75
N LYS A 25 22.05 -9.36 -9.22
CA LYS A 25 22.44 -9.88 -7.90
C LYS A 25 22.91 -11.35 -7.95
N ASN A 26 23.14 -11.90 -9.14
CA ASN A 26 23.56 -13.30 -9.36
C ASN A 26 22.64 -14.35 -8.70
N PHE A 27 21.34 -14.10 -8.68
CA PHE A 27 20.34 -15.08 -8.22
C PHE A 27 19.79 -15.90 -9.39
N TYR A 28 19.38 -17.13 -9.12
CA TYR A 28 18.82 -18.03 -10.13
C TYR A 28 17.77 -19.00 -9.59
N ILE A 29 17.04 -19.57 -10.53
CA ILE A 29 16.21 -20.75 -10.34
C ILE A 29 16.68 -21.78 -11.37
N LYS A 30 17.01 -23.00 -10.94
CA LYS A 30 17.44 -24.09 -11.82
C LYS A 30 16.64 -25.37 -11.56
N LYS A 31 16.59 -26.25 -12.55
CA LYS A 31 15.94 -27.56 -12.45
C LYS A 31 16.85 -28.53 -11.69
N GLY A 32 16.37 -29.08 -10.58
CA GLY A 32 16.97 -30.26 -9.93
C GLY A 32 16.35 -31.56 -10.47
N VAL A 33 16.67 -32.72 -9.89
CA VAL A 33 16.10 -34.00 -10.35
C VAL A 33 14.59 -34.04 -10.11
N GLU A 34 14.15 -33.83 -8.87
CA GLU A 34 12.73 -33.80 -8.46
C GLU A 34 12.36 -32.50 -7.72
N GLU A 35 13.17 -31.47 -7.91
CA GLU A 35 13.06 -30.21 -7.17
C GLU A 35 13.35 -28.99 -8.06
N LEU A 36 12.97 -27.82 -7.54
CA LEU A 36 13.43 -26.53 -8.01
C LEU A 36 14.44 -26.00 -7.00
N ILE A 37 15.60 -25.58 -7.51
CA ILE A 37 16.67 -25.03 -6.69
C ILE A 37 16.70 -23.52 -6.92
N PHE A 38 16.58 -22.77 -5.82
CA PHE A 38 16.58 -21.31 -5.76
C PHE A 38 17.83 -20.88 -5.01
N GLY A 39 18.61 -19.96 -5.56
CA GLY A 39 19.85 -19.60 -4.88
C GLY A 39 20.63 -18.47 -5.53
N SER A 40 21.82 -18.29 -4.98
CA SER A 40 22.89 -17.42 -5.46
C SER A 40 24.20 -18.22 -5.54
N GLU A 41 25.32 -17.55 -5.80
CA GLU A 41 26.65 -18.18 -5.72
C GLU A 41 27.00 -18.69 -4.32
N ASN A 42 26.40 -18.11 -3.27
CA ASN A 42 26.80 -18.36 -1.88
C ASN A 42 25.91 -19.38 -1.15
N PHE A 43 24.67 -19.54 -1.58
CA PHE A 43 23.71 -20.44 -0.93
C PHE A 43 22.55 -20.81 -1.84
N GLU A 44 22.02 -22.01 -1.61
CA GLU A 44 20.87 -22.56 -2.31
C GLU A 44 19.82 -23.07 -1.30
N ARG A 45 18.56 -23.08 -1.75
CA ARG A 45 17.43 -23.74 -1.12
C ARG A 45 16.66 -24.49 -2.19
N SER A 46 16.07 -25.62 -1.83
CA SER A 46 15.29 -26.41 -2.78
C SER A 46 13.88 -26.65 -2.28
N LEU A 47 12.98 -26.81 -3.24
CA LEU A 47 11.58 -27.18 -3.03
C LEU A 47 11.26 -28.36 -3.94
N LYS A 48 10.74 -29.46 -3.38
CA LYS A 48 10.39 -30.61 -4.20
C LYS A 48 9.17 -30.30 -5.06
N LEU A 49 9.13 -30.89 -6.24
CA LEU A 49 8.03 -30.70 -7.19
C LEU A 49 6.74 -31.42 -6.75
N THR A 50 6.86 -32.40 -5.85
CA THR A 50 5.75 -33.20 -5.32
C THR A 50 5.10 -32.61 -4.08
N ASP A 51 5.71 -31.60 -3.48
CA ASP A 51 5.22 -31.06 -2.21
C ASP A 51 3.99 -30.16 -2.47
N ASP A 52 2.89 -30.43 -1.77
CA ASP A 52 1.80 -29.48 -1.62
C ASP A 52 2.16 -28.51 -0.50
N ILE A 53 2.77 -27.38 -0.87
CA ILE A 53 3.36 -26.42 0.07
C ILE A 53 2.44 -25.21 0.21
N ASP A 54 2.00 -24.97 1.45
CA ASP A 54 1.31 -23.73 1.79
C ASP A 54 2.24 -22.50 1.77
N GLU A 55 1.65 -21.30 1.77
CA GLU A 55 2.44 -20.06 1.69
C GLU A 55 3.43 -19.91 2.87
N ILE A 56 3.05 -20.39 4.06
CA ILE A 56 3.87 -20.25 5.28
C ILE A 56 5.13 -21.08 5.14
N THR A 57 4.96 -22.34 4.76
CA THR A 57 6.06 -23.30 4.57
C THR A 57 6.94 -22.86 3.41
N PHE A 58 6.35 -22.41 2.30
CA PHE A 58 7.08 -21.89 1.14
C PHE A 58 7.99 -20.72 1.52
N ASN A 59 7.45 -19.74 2.25
CA ASN A 59 8.21 -18.58 2.70
C ASN A 59 9.28 -18.96 3.74
N SER A 60 9.01 -19.93 4.60
CA SER A 60 9.97 -20.40 5.61
C SER A 60 11.17 -21.12 4.98
N ILE A 61 10.96 -21.88 3.90
CA ILE A 61 12.05 -22.62 3.23
C ILE A 61 12.95 -21.67 2.43
N LEU A 62 12.36 -20.80 1.62
CA LEU A 62 13.14 -19.89 0.78
C LEU A 62 13.76 -18.74 1.57
N GLY A 63 13.05 -18.24 2.59
CA GLY A 63 13.42 -17.01 3.27
C GLY A 63 13.23 -15.77 2.39
N GLY A 64 13.24 -14.59 3.02
CA GLY A 64 12.89 -13.33 2.34
C GLY A 64 13.80 -12.97 1.17
N ASP A 65 15.12 -13.13 1.33
CA ASP A 65 16.10 -12.69 0.33
C ASP A 65 16.05 -13.53 -0.96
N ILE A 66 16.04 -14.87 -0.84
CA ILE A 66 15.88 -15.75 -2.00
C ILE A 66 14.53 -15.50 -2.65
N LEU A 67 13.45 -15.44 -1.87
CA LEU A 67 12.10 -15.24 -2.40
C LEU A 67 12.01 -13.94 -3.21
N GLU A 68 12.58 -12.84 -2.70
CA GLU A 68 12.57 -11.54 -3.37
C GLU A 68 13.39 -11.55 -4.67
N HIS A 69 14.55 -12.21 -4.67
CA HIS A 69 15.52 -12.13 -5.78
C HIS A 69 15.43 -13.26 -6.80
N THR A 70 14.68 -14.33 -6.50
CA THR A 70 14.39 -15.43 -7.42
C THR A 70 12.93 -15.42 -7.83
N PHE A 71 12.05 -16.03 -7.03
CA PHE A 71 10.66 -16.29 -7.36
C PHE A 71 9.87 -15.01 -7.66
N SER A 72 10.05 -13.96 -6.86
CA SER A 72 9.36 -12.69 -7.10
C SER A 72 9.82 -12.00 -8.40
N LYS A 73 11.11 -12.10 -8.75
CA LYS A 73 11.62 -11.58 -10.03
C LYS A 73 11.16 -12.43 -11.20
N TRP A 74 11.15 -13.75 -11.03
CA TRP A 74 10.61 -14.65 -12.04
C TRP A 74 9.12 -14.37 -12.32
N ILE A 75 8.29 -14.20 -11.28
CA ILE A 75 6.89 -13.80 -11.44
C ILE A 75 6.81 -12.49 -12.22
N LYS A 76 7.59 -11.48 -11.82
CA LYS A 76 7.60 -10.17 -12.47
C LYS A 76 7.94 -10.29 -13.97
N ASP A 77 8.99 -11.02 -14.30
CA ASP A 77 9.51 -11.08 -15.66
C ASP A 77 8.75 -12.06 -16.55
N SER A 78 8.28 -13.18 -15.99
CA SER A 78 7.63 -14.25 -16.75
C SER A 78 6.11 -14.14 -16.77
N LEU A 79 5.48 -13.70 -15.67
CA LEU A 79 4.02 -13.64 -15.55
C LEU A 79 3.50 -12.22 -15.68
N GLU A 80 3.97 -11.29 -14.84
CA GLU A 80 3.42 -9.94 -14.78
C GLU A 80 3.59 -9.16 -16.08
N ARG A 81 4.68 -9.38 -16.82
CA ARG A 81 4.88 -8.73 -18.13
C ARG A 81 4.05 -9.36 -19.25
N ASN A 82 3.95 -10.69 -19.26
CA ASN A 82 3.59 -11.44 -20.47
C ASN A 82 2.26 -12.19 -20.38
N ASP A 83 1.63 -12.27 -19.21
CA ASP A 83 0.39 -13.03 -19.01
C ASP A 83 -0.79 -12.13 -18.58
N GLU A 84 -1.71 -11.91 -19.51
CA GLU A 84 -2.92 -11.10 -19.29
C GLU A 84 -3.90 -11.73 -18.28
N LYS A 85 -3.97 -13.06 -18.22
CA LYS A 85 -4.78 -13.76 -17.22
C LYS A 85 -4.22 -13.53 -15.82
N TYR A 86 -2.90 -13.59 -15.67
CA TYR A 86 -2.22 -13.27 -14.41
C TYR A 86 -2.47 -11.81 -14.00
N LYS A 87 -2.35 -10.85 -14.93
CA LYS A 87 -2.65 -9.43 -14.65
C LYS A 87 -4.09 -9.24 -14.16
N THR A 88 -5.04 -9.89 -14.83
CA THR A 88 -6.47 -9.85 -14.45
C THR A 88 -6.68 -10.41 -13.06
N LEU A 89 -6.18 -11.62 -12.78
CA LEU A 89 -6.30 -12.25 -11.46
C LEU A 89 -5.63 -11.41 -10.36
N LYS A 90 -4.46 -10.83 -10.63
CA LYS A 90 -3.76 -9.94 -9.68
C LYS A 90 -4.58 -8.68 -9.38
N LYS A 91 -5.24 -8.11 -10.39
CA LYS A 91 -6.16 -6.99 -10.23
C LYS A 91 -7.37 -7.37 -9.38
N ASP A 92 -8.01 -8.50 -9.68
CA ASP A 92 -9.19 -8.99 -8.96
C ASP A 92 -8.86 -9.27 -7.48
N CYS A 93 -7.72 -9.90 -7.21
CA CYS A 93 -7.21 -10.08 -5.87
C CYS A 93 -7.03 -8.74 -5.14
N SER A 94 -6.45 -7.74 -5.81
CA SER A 94 -6.24 -6.41 -5.24
C SER A 94 -7.56 -5.69 -4.94
N ILE A 95 -8.56 -5.84 -5.80
CA ILE A 95 -9.90 -5.28 -5.57
C ILE A 95 -10.54 -5.94 -4.35
N LYS A 96 -10.56 -7.29 -4.30
CA LYS A 96 -11.16 -8.02 -3.19
C LYS A 96 -10.47 -7.73 -1.86
N ALA A 97 -9.14 -7.64 -1.89
CA ALA A 97 -8.31 -7.22 -0.76
C ALA A 97 -8.70 -5.80 -0.29
N GLY A 98 -8.86 -4.86 -1.22
CA GLY A 98 -9.31 -3.49 -0.93
C GLY A 98 -10.70 -3.41 -0.31
N GLU A 99 -11.66 -4.16 -0.84
CA GLU A 99 -13.03 -4.19 -0.29
C GLU A 99 -13.07 -4.77 1.12
N ASN A 100 -12.35 -5.88 1.36
CA ASN A 100 -12.25 -6.45 2.70
C ASN A 100 -11.58 -5.48 3.68
N LEU A 101 -10.55 -4.73 3.24
CA LEU A 101 -9.92 -3.71 4.07
C LEU A 101 -10.88 -2.55 4.36
N LYS A 102 -11.65 -2.10 3.38
CA LYS A 102 -12.68 -1.07 3.55
C LYS A 102 -13.68 -1.49 4.62
N GLU A 103 -14.22 -2.71 4.53
CA GLU A 103 -15.14 -3.25 5.53
C GLU A 103 -14.50 -3.33 6.91
N PHE A 104 -13.27 -3.85 7.00
CA PHE A 104 -12.53 -3.90 8.26
C PHE A 104 -12.37 -2.52 8.90
N ILE A 105 -11.98 -1.50 8.12
CA ILE A 105 -11.81 -0.14 8.62
C ILE A 105 -13.15 0.44 9.06
N LEU A 106 -14.22 0.32 8.27
CA LEU A 106 -15.53 0.82 8.66
C LEU A 106 -16.01 0.25 10.00
N ASN A 107 -15.67 -1.01 10.30
CA ASN A 107 -16.06 -1.68 11.53
C ASN A 107 -15.10 -1.43 12.72
N ASN A 108 -13.86 -1.02 12.46
CA ASN A 108 -12.80 -0.97 13.49
C ASN A 108 -12.06 0.36 13.58
N LEU A 109 -12.47 1.38 12.82
CA LEU A 109 -11.79 2.66 12.80
C LEU A 109 -11.90 3.35 14.16
N ASN A 110 -10.75 3.46 14.84
CA ASN A 110 -10.60 4.30 16.02
C ASN A 110 -9.70 5.49 15.66
N LEU A 111 -10.31 6.60 15.26
CA LEU A 111 -9.57 7.81 14.86
C LEU A 111 -8.95 8.48 16.09
N ASN A 112 -7.62 8.58 16.10
CA ASN A 112 -6.93 9.49 17.00
C ASN A 112 -7.08 10.92 16.49
N SER A 113 -8.22 11.53 16.80
CA SER A 113 -8.59 12.87 16.33
C SER A 113 -7.59 13.92 16.80
N GLU A 114 -7.08 13.81 18.03
CA GLU A 114 -6.08 14.72 18.59
C GLU A 114 -4.81 14.76 17.75
N LYS A 115 -4.25 13.60 17.38
CA LYS A 115 -3.03 13.52 16.56
C LYS A 115 -3.22 14.05 15.14
N ILE A 116 -4.40 13.85 14.57
CA ILE A 116 -4.73 14.39 13.24
C ILE A 116 -4.85 15.92 13.30
N LEU A 117 -5.49 16.46 14.34
CA LEU A 117 -5.58 17.91 14.55
C LEU A 117 -4.20 18.53 14.82
N GLU A 118 -3.35 17.86 15.61
CA GLU A 118 -1.96 18.27 15.86
C GLU A 118 -1.14 18.34 14.57
N LEU A 119 -1.29 17.36 13.67
CA LEU A 119 -0.65 17.35 12.34
C LEU A 119 -1.05 18.58 11.51
N LEU A 120 -2.29 19.05 11.68
CA LEU A 120 -2.82 20.25 11.05
C LEU A 120 -2.59 21.53 11.88
N GLN A 121 -1.70 21.47 12.87
CA GLN A 121 -1.34 22.57 13.77
C GLN A 121 -2.54 23.12 14.56
N ILE A 122 -3.52 22.29 14.92
CA ILE A 122 -4.63 22.64 15.79
C ILE A 122 -4.35 22.00 17.17
N TYR A 123 -4.19 22.85 18.19
CA TYR A 123 -3.74 22.45 19.52
C TYR A 123 -4.84 22.60 20.58
N ASP A 124 -4.55 22.20 21.82
CA ASP A 124 -5.49 22.30 22.94
C ASP A 124 -5.93 23.74 23.24
N GLN A 125 -5.03 24.71 23.04
CA GLN A 125 -5.29 26.12 23.29
C GLN A 125 -5.50 26.88 21.98
N PRO A 126 -6.51 27.76 21.91
CA PRO A 126 -6.72 28.59 20.74
C PRO A 126 -5.56 29.58 20.59
N TYR A 127 -5.20 29.90 19.35
CA TYR A 127 -4.13 30.84 19.05
C TYR A 127 -4.45 31.66 17.79
N TYR A 128 -3.65 32.69 17.53
CA TYR A 128 -3.83 33.55 16.37
C TYR A 128 -2.79 33.26 15.30
N TYR A 129 -3.24 33.11 14.07
CA TYR A 129 -2.42 32.96 12.87
C TYR A 129 -2.52 34.24 12.04
N GLY A 130 -1.38 34.89 11.83
CA GLY A 130 -1.29 36.07 10.97
C GLY A 130 -0.74 35.70 9.59
N LYS A 131 -1.39 36.17 8.53
CA LYS A 131 -0.86 36.09 7.16
C LYS A 131 -0.61 37.49 6.62
N SER A 132 0.64 37.78 6.27
CA SER A 132 1.12 39.09 5.83
C SER A 132 1.54 39.07 4.35
N PHE A 133 0.64 38.68 3.46
CA PHE A 133 0.87 38.81 2.01
C PHE A 133 -0.01 39.93 1.45
N GLY A 134 0.56 41.12 1.28
CA GLY A 134 -0.18 42.34 0.95
C GLY A 134 -0.83 42.93 2.21
N ALA A 135 -2.12 42.67 2.42
CA ALA A 135 -2.84 43.08 3.62
C ALA A 135 -2.62 42.08 4.78
N MET A 136 -2.58 42.58 6.02
CA MET A 136 -2.52 41.72 7.19
C MET A 136 -3.89 41.11 7.46
N HIS A 137 -3.96 39.79 7.41
CA HIS A 137 -5.15 39.03 7.81
C HIS A 137 -4.85 38.28 9.10
N LEU A 138 -5.68 38.47 10.11
CA LEU A 138 -5.59 37.76 11.39
C LEU A 138 -6.70 36.72 11.46
N TYR A 139 -6.32 35.49 11.81
CA TYR A 139 -7.22 34.37 11.96
C TYR A 139 -7.11 33.82 13.38
N LYS A 140 -8.25 33.52 14.01
CA LYS A 140 -8.29 32.71 15.23
C LYS A 140 -8.36 31.23 14.85
N VAL A 141 -7.33 30.49 15.20
CA VAL A 141 -7.33 29.03 15.19
C VAL A 141 -8.03 28.56 16.46
N GLN A 142 -9.08 27.76 16.29
CA GLN A 142 -9.85 27.22 17.41
C GLN A 142 -9.06 26.12 18.12
N SER A 143 -9.49 25.77 19.33
CA SER A 143 -8.92 24.62 20.04
C SER A 143 -9.33 23.31 19.38
N ASN A 144 -8.55 22.25 19.58
CA ASN A 144 -8.89 20.91 19.08
C ASN A 144 -10.24 20.39 19.63
N ASN A 145 -10.60 20.76 20.86
CA ASN A 145 -11.89 20.44 21.50
C ASN A 145 -13.09 21.09 20.81
N GLU A 146 -12.84 22.09 19.95
CA GLU A 146 -13.83 22.77 19.13
C GLU A 146 -13.84 22.28 17.69
N CYS A 147 -13.07 21.23 17.37
CA CYS A 147 -13.04 20.58 16.07
C CYS A 147 -13.60 19.16 16.15
N LYS A 148 -14.25 18.72 15.07
CA LYS A 148 -14.73 17.35 14.89
C LYS A 148 -14.11 16.80 13.62
N ILE A 149 -13.63 15.56 13.68
CA ILE A 149 -13.14 14.82 12.50
C ILE A 149 -14.11 13.68 12.23
N LYS A 150 -14.50 13.51 10.96
CA LYS A 150 -15.29 12.37 10.50
C LYS A 150 -14.74 11.79 9.22
N LEU A 151 -14.75 10.47 9.13
CA LEU A 151 -14.54 9.77 7.87
C LEU A 151 -15.80 9.95 7.00
N LYS A 152 -15.63 10.46 5.78
CA LYS A 152 -16.70 10.66 4.80
C LYS A 152 -16.84 9.50 3.84
N ASP A 153 -15.71 8.99 3.37
CA ASP A 153 -15.68 7.95 2.35
C ASP A 153 -14.37 7.15 2.38
N ILE A 154 -14.46 5.91 1.90
CA ILE A 154 -13.33 5.05 1.57
C ILE A 154 -13.50 4.59 0.13
N GLU A 155 -12.62 5.04 -0.74
CA GLU A 155 -12.61 4.71 -2.17
C GLU A 155 -11.46 3.74 -2.49
N ILE A 156 -11.80 2.63 -3.13
CA ILE A 156 -10.84 1.62 -3.62
C ILE A 156 -10.58 1.85 -5.11
N ARG A 157 -9.32 2.04 -5.49
CA ARG A 157 -8.92 2.08 -6.91
C ARG A 157 -7.78 1.12 -7.18
N VAL A 158 -7.91 0.38 -8.29
CA VAL A 158 -6.88 -0.52 -8.78
C VAL A 158 -6.62 -0.23 -10.27
N PRO A 159 -5.81 0.80 -10.61
CA PRO A 159 -5.59 1.22 -11.99
C PRO A 159 -5.02 0.10 -12.88
N GLN A 160 -4.11 -0.70 -12.34
CA GLN A 160 -3.56 -1.89 -13.00
C GLN A 160 -3.60 -3.08 -12.04
N SER A 161 -2.65 -3.16 -11.12
CA SER A 161 -2.58 -4.20 -10.09
C SER A 161 -2.05 -3.65 -8.75
N GLN A 162 -2.02 -2.32 -8.61
CA GLN A 162 -1.64 -1.65 -7.39
C GLN A 162 -2.93 -1.25 -6.68
N LEU A 163 -3.06 -1.65 -5.42
CA LEU A 163 -4.20 -1.25 -4.60
C LEU A 163 -3.93 0.14 -4.03
N ASN A 164 -4.79 1.09 -4.41
CA ASN A 164 -4.83 2.42 -3.82
C ASN A 164 -6.12 2.55 -3.00
N VAL A 165 -5.96 2.93 -1.74
CA VAL A 165 -7.08 3.17 -0.82
C VAL A 165 -7.09 4.66 -0.48
N TYR A 166 -8.19 5.33 -0.77
CA TYR A 166 -8.37 6.74 -0.48
C TYR A 166 -9.35 6.91 0.67
N PHE A 167 -8.86 7.44 1.78
CA PHE A 167 -9.69 7.86 2.91
C PHE A 167 -10.01 9.34 2.75
N THR A 168 -11.28 9.70 2.72
CA THR A 168 -11.70 11.09 2.70
C THR A 168 -12.23 11.47 4.07
N PHE A 169 -11.62 12.48 4.68
CA PHE A 169 -11.99 12.99 5.99
C PHE A 169 -12.50 14.42 5.87
N GLU A 170 -13.49 14.74 6.70
CA GLU A 170 -13.95 16.11 6.90
C GLU A 170 -13.59 16.52 8.32
N ILE A 171 -12.99 17.72 8.45
CA ILE A 171 -12.84 18.39 9.72
C ILE A 171 -13.79 19.57 9.72
N SER A 172 -14.59 19.70 10.75
CA SER A 172 -15.46 20.86 10.95
C SER A 172 -15.21 21.50 12.30
N ASN A 173 -15.52 22.79 12.41
CA ASN A 173 -15.64 23.43 13.72
C ASN A 173 -16.92 22.95 14.43
N LYS A 174 -17.05 23.24 15.74
CA LYS A 174 -18.15 22.77 16.58
C LYS A 174 -19.55 23.10 16.05
N ASN A 175 -19.68 24.16 15.27
CA ASN A 175 -20.93 24.66 14.70
C ASN A 175 -21.17 24.19 13.26
N ASP A 176 -20.29 23.36 12.70
CA ASP A 176 -20.32 22.88 11.31
C ASP A 176 -20.41 24.00 10.25
N THR A 177 -20.05 25.25 10.61
CA THR A 177 -20.10 26.40 9.70
C THR A 177 -18.88 26.45 8.80
N ASN A 178 -17.77 25.90 9.28
CA ASN A 178 -16.48 25.89 8.62
C ASN A 178 -15.99 24.46 8.55
N ALA A 179 -15.64 23.99 7.36
CA ALA A 179 -15.08 22.66 7.17
C ALA A 179 -13.96 22.64 6.14
N ILE A 180 -13.07 21.66 6.28
CA ILE A 180 -12.11 21.27 5.24
C ILE A 180 -12.24 19.79 4.98
N ILE A 181 -11.96 19.40 3.74
CA ILE A 181 -11.91 18.01 3.33
C ILE A 181 -10.47 17.70 2.92
N PHE A 182 -9.92 16.65 3.50
CA PHE A 182 -8.62 16.12 3.12
C PHE A 182 -8.72 14.64 2.81
N ARG A 183 -7.78 14.18 1.99
CA ARG A 183 -7.71 12.80 1.50
C ARG A 183 -6.37 12.21 1.86
N VAL A 184 -6.38 11.00 2.41
CA VAL A 184 -5.20 10.18 2.61
C VAL A 184 -5.22 9.06 1.57
N GLU A 185 -4.22 9.02 0.72
CA GLU A 185 -3.97 7.93 -0.22
C GLU A 185 -2.97 6.95 0.40
N CYS A 186 -3.36 5.69 0.54
CA CYS A 186 -2.47 4.58 0.89
C CYS A 186 -2.25 3.70 -0.35
N ARG A 187 -0.99 3.59 -0.80
CA ARG A 187 -0.60 2.77 -1.95
C ARG A 187 0.08 1.49 -1.48
N TYR A 188 -0.48 0.35 -1.86
CA TYR A 188 0.08 -0.97 -1.59
C TYR A 188 0.71 -1.53 -2.86
N SER A 189 2.03 -1.70 -2.85
CA SER A 189 2.75 -2.32 -3.95
C SER A 189 2.35 -3.80 -4.09
N HIS A 190 2.21 -4.25 -5.33
CA HIS A 190 1.96 -5.66 -5.68
C HIS A 190 0.69 -6.33 -5.09
N GLY A 191 -0.25 -5.57 -4.53
CA GLY A 191 -1.51 -6.13 -4.00
C GLY A 191 -1.33 -6.98 -2.74
N GLN A 192 -0.19 -6.85 -2.05
CA GLN A 192 0.09 -7.60 -0.82
C GLN A 192 0.05 -6.66 0.39
N PHE A 193 -0.76 -6.99 1.40
CA PHE A 193 -0.85 -6.26 2.68
C PHE A 193 0.31 -6.55 3.64
N LYS A 194 1.37 -7.22 3.19
CA LYS A 194 2.52 -7.56 4.04
C LYS A 194 3.54 -6.42 4.17
N GLY A 195 3.36 -5.32 3.44
CA GLY A 195 4.23 -4.13 3.49
C GLY A 195 3.53 -2.91 4.10
N ILE A 196 4.34 -1.98 4.61
CA ILE A 196 3.88 -0.65 5.02
C ILE A 196 3.48 0.11 3.73
N PRO A 197 2.25 0.61 3.61
CA PRO A 197 1.85 1.37 2.43
C PRO A 197 2.63 2.70 2.35
N GLU A 198 2.87 3.16 1.13
CA GLU A 198 3.24 4.56 0.91
C GLU A 198 1.98 5.41 1.16
N ALA A 199 2.05 6.37 2.09
CA ALA A 199 0.92 7.22 2.44
C ALA A 199 1.16 8.67 1.97
N LYS A 200 0.12 9.29 1.41
CA LYS A 200 0.15 10.69 0.97
C LYS A 200 -1.10 11.42 1.43
N LEU A 201 -0.94 12.61 1.98
CA LEU A 201 -2.04 13.46 2.42
C LEU A 201 -2.18 14.64 1.45
N TYR A 202 -3.41 14.88 1.00
CA TYR A 202 -3.75 15.97 0.09
C TYR A 202 -5.03 16.67 0.54
N TYR A 203 -5.16 17.96 0.27
CA TYR A 203 -6.47 18.61 0.26
C TYR A 203 -7.23 18.19 -1.00
N THR A 204 -8.55 18.01 -0.92
CA THR A 204 -9.33 17.43 -2.03
C THR A 204 -9.45 18.34 -3.24
N ASP A 205 -9.17 19.63 -3.11
CA ASP A 205 -9.25 20.63 -4.17
C ASP A 205 -8.38 21.86 -3.86
N ASN A 206 -8.28 22.75 -4.85
CA ASN A 206 -7.56 24.03 -4.72
C ASN A 206 -8.38 25.11 -3.97
N VAL A 207 -9.50 24.75 -3.34
CA VAL A 207 -10.40 25.71 -2.67
C VAL A 207 -10.51 25.46 -1.16
N ASN A 208 -10.20 24.25 -0.69
CA ASN A 208 -10.08 23.91 0.72
C ASN A 208 -8.71 24.30 1.27
N TYR A 209 -8.67 25.43 1.95
CA TYR A 209 -7.50 25.87 2.70
C TYR A 209 -7.72 25.68 4.18
N LEU A 210 -6.66 25.39 4.93
CA LEU A 210 -6.73 25.25 6.39
C LEU A 210 -7.36 26.48 7.07
N LYS A 211 -7.12 27.69 6.53
CA LYS A 211 -7.76 28.94 6.98
C LYS A 211 -9.29 28.92 6.93
N ASN A 212 -9.89 28.07 6.11
CA ASN A 212 -11.35 27.95 6.01
C ASN A 212 -11.94 27.40 7.31
N LEU A 213 -11.17 26.67 8.13
CA LEU A 213 -11.58 26.28 9.49
C LEU A 213 -11.60 27.46 10.47
N TYR A 214 -10.75 28.47 10.24
CA TYR A 214 -10.45 29.51 11.22
C TYR A 214 -11.50 30.62 11.21
N THR A 215 -11.57 31.36 12.30
CA THR A 215 -12.42 32.57 12.37
C THR A 215 -11.60 33.78 11.95
N VAL A 216 -12.08 34.52 10.94
CA VAL A 216 -11.45 35.78 10.52
C VAL A 216 -11.68 36.83 11.61
N ILE A 217 -10.64 37.55 11.97
CA ILE A 217 -10.70 38.70 12.87
C ILE A 217 -10.58 39.95 12.01
N ASN A 218 -11.64 40.75 12.03
CA ASN A 218 -11.68 42.06 11.38
C ASN A 218 -11.13 43.12 12.32
#